data_AF-A0A3M1BIU4-F1
#
_entry.id   AF-A0A3M1BIU4-F1
#
_cell.length_a   1.000
_cell.length_b   1.000
_cell.length_c   1.000
_cell.angle_alpha   90.00
_cell.angle_beta   90.00
_cell.angle_gamma   90.00
#
_symmetry.space_group_name_H-M   'P 1'
#
loop_
_entity.id
_entity.type
_entity.pdbx_description
1 polymer ?
#
loop_
_entity_poly.entity_id
_entity_poly.type
_entity_poly.pdbx_seq_one_letter_code
_entity_poly.pdbx_strand_id
1 'polypeptide(L)'
;MYGLALAWQERSLSGVLLAIGAVLVAVPLSPTFVLLLVVISAVLVLGLAFRQGSRPAWPFLLLLGAVGLAGLLFFGMRQGNGHNPLAALQFWVERTRVWQEILTRQASGWMTKVFASTPLALHGWIVLGYGVMQPFLPAALIADGSPVWKGIAIWRALGWMVLLPFLLYVPLRAIRSRRGFESALSLAMWGVIVAAVVRAGGDQWDNPRYRAAFLSLQAALAAWAWVEQRRSPDALLRRLVIAGGIVLLWFVPWYLRRYLGLNWPVVDVFKTLGLGAASAFLYVVWDWARLTDPQSSV
;
A
#
# COMPACT_ATOMS: atom_id res chain seq x y z
N MET A 1 -5.17 16.80 -0.16
CA MET A 1 -5.54 16.61 1.26
C MET A 1 -5.59 17.92 2.02
N TYR A 2 -4.53 18.75 2.01
CA TYR A 2 -4.56 20.08 2.64
C TYR A 2 -5.73 20.98 2.16
N GLY A 3 -5.93 21.10 0.84
CA GLY A 3 -7.06 21.86 0.29
C GLY A 3 -8.43 21.37 0.77
N LEU A 4 -8.61 20.05 0.93
CA LEU A 4 -9.85 19.49 1.49
C LEU A 4 -10.06 19.90 2.95
N ALA A 5 -8.98 19.91 3.74
CA ALA A 5 -9.05 20.33 5.15
C ALA A 5 -9.45 21.81 5.26
N LEU A 6 -8.83 22.69 4.45
CA LEU A 6 -9.19 24.11 4.38
C LEU A 6 -10.65 24.32 3.92
N ALA A 7 -11.06 23.63 2.86
CA ALA A 7 -12.43 23.71 2.35
C ALA A 7 -13.45 23.26 3.40
N TRP A 8 -13.10 22.27 4.22
CA TRP A 8 -14.00 21.71 5.21
C TRP A 8 -14.05 22.53 6.50
N GLN A 9 -12.89 22.88 7.07
CA GLN A 9 -12.81 23.58 8.36
C GLN A 9 -13.15 25.07 8.24
N GLU A 10 -12.64 25.73 7.20
CA GLU A 10 -12.74 27.18 7.05
C GLU A 10 -13.82 27.58 6.03
N ARG A 11 -14.47 26.61 5.37
CA ARG A 11 -15.38 26.84 4.23
C ARG A 11 -14.74 27.71 3.13
N SER A 12 -13.42 27.59 2.99
CA SER A 12 -12.62 28.44 2.11
C SER A 12 -12.71 27.99 0.65
N LEU A 13 -13.02 28.94 -0.24
CA LEU A 13 -12.99 28.74 -1.70
C LEU A 13 -11.57 28.36 -2.17
N SER A 14 -10.53 28.93 -1.56
CA SER A 14 -9.15 28.57 -1.86
C SER A 14 -8.85 27.11 -1.55
N GLY A 15 -9.45 26.55 -0.50
CA GLY A 15 -9.34 25.11 -0.19
C GLY A 15 -9.95 24.24 -1.29
N VAL A 16 -11.14 24.62 -1.78
CA VAL A 16 -11.83 23.93 -2.88
C VAL A 16 -11.00 24.00 -4.15
N LEU A 17 -10.48 25.18 -4.50
CA LEU A 17 -9.63 25.39 -5.67
C LEU A 17 -8.33 24.55 -5.58
N LEU A 18 -7.69 24.48 -4.41
CA LEU A 18 -6.51 23.63 -4.22
C LEU A 18 -6.83 22.14 -4.37
N ALA A 19 -7.98 21.69 -3.87
CA ALA A 19 -8.39 20.30 -4.00
C ALA A 19 -8.67 19.93 -5.46
N ILE A 20 -9.42 20.77 -6.19
CA ILE A 20 -9.72 20.57 -7.61
C ILE A 20 -8.47 20.69 -8.45
N GLY A 21 -7.64 21.71 -8.20
CA GLY A 21 -6.37 21.93 -8.89
C GLY A 21 -5.45 20.72 -8.78
N ALA A 22 -5.36 20.08 -7.60
CA ALA A 22 -4.60 18.85 -7.43
C ALA A 22 -5.12 17.70 -8.31
N VAL A 23 -6.44 17.55 -8.47
CA VAL A 23 -7.03 16.55 -9.37
C VAL A 23 -6.77 16.89 -10.83
N LEU A 24 -6.90 18.16 -11.22
CA LEU A 24 -6.64 18.61 -12.59
C LEU A 24 -5.19 18.40 -13.01
N VAL A 25 -4.22 18.70 -12.14
CA VAL A 25 -2.80 18.42 -12.37
C VAL A 25 -2.53 16.92 -12.45
N ALA A 26 -3.30 16.10 -11.73
CA ALA A 26 -3.20 14.65 -11.79
C ALA A 26 -3.75 14.04 -13.09
N VAL A 27 -4.67 14.73 -13.80
CA VAL A 27 -5.26 14.26 -15.06
C VAL A 27 -4.20 13.79 -16.05
N PRO A 28 -3.26 14.61 -16.52
CA PRO A 28 -2.29 14.19 -17.53
C PRO A 28 -1.34 13.07 -17.07
N LEU A 29 -1.21 12.82 -15.76
CA LEU A 29 -0.28 11.82 -15.23
C LEU A 29 -0.82 10.39 -15.35
N SER A 30 -2.07 10.17 -14.94
CA SER A 30 -2.66 8.83 -14.91
C SER A 30 -4.15 8.87 -14.59
N PRO A 31 -5.01 8.22 -15.40
CA PRO A 31 -6.44 8.11 -15.11
C PRO A 31 -6.72 7.34 -13.81
N THR A 32 -5.92 6.30 -13.52
CA THR A 32 -6.01 5.53 -12.27
C THR A 32 -5.70 6.40 -11.07
N PHE A 33 -4.63 7.20 -11.16
CA PHE A 33 -4.22 8.05 -10.06
C PHE A 33 -5.28 9.12 -9.74
N VAL A 34 -5.88 9.71 -10.78
CA VAL A 34 -7.05 10.60 -10.64
C VAL A 34 -8.21 9.91 -9.95
N LEU A 35 -8.59 8.72 -10.42
CA LEU A 35 -9.69 7.95 -9.84
C LEU A 35 -9.43 7.65 -8.36
N LEU A 36 -8.23 7.20 -8.01
CA LEU A 36 -7.84 6.94 -6.63
C LEU A 36 -7.90 8.21 -5.77
N LEU A 37 -7.44 9.34 -6.30
CA LEU A 37 -7.48 10.62 -5.60
C LEU A 37 -8.92 11.10 -5.38
N VAL A 38 -9.80 10.94 -6.37
CA VAL A 38 -11.24 11.27 -6.26
C VAL A 38 -11.92 10.36 -5.24
N VAL A 39 -11.70 9.04 -5.31
CA VAL A 39 -12.28 8.06 -4.36
C VAL A 39 -11.86 8.36 -2.94
N ILE A 40 -10.56 8.57 -2.69
CA ILE A 40 -10.06 8.93 -1.36
C ILE A 40 -10.64 10.25 -0.87
N SER A 41 -10.71 11.26 -1.74
CA SER A 41 -11.27 12.57 -1.39
C SER A 41 -12.76 12.44 -1.02
N ALA A 42 -13.52 11.61 -1.74
CA ALA A 42 -14.91 11.33 -1.45
C ALA A 42 -15.09 10.61 -0.10
N VAL A 43 -14.29 9.56 0.16
CA VAL A 43 -14.31 8.85 1.44
C VAL A 43 -14.00 9.78 2.61
N LEU A 44 -13.04 10.70 2.45
CA LEU A 44 -12.70 11.69 3.49
C LEU A 44 -13.86 12.66 3.73
N VAL A 45 -14.41 13.27 2.67
CA VAL A 45 -15.50 14.24 2.80
C VAL A 45 -16.75 13.61 3.42
N LEU A 46 -17.16 12.45 2.90
CA LEU A 46 -18.32 11.73 3.44
C LEU A 46 -18.07 11.32 4.89
N GLY A 47 -16.93 10.73 5.17
CA GLY A 47 -16.58 10.27 6.50
C GLY A 47 -16.50 11.35 7.56
N LEU A 48 -15.95 12.52 7.22
CA LEU A 48 -15.94 13.70 8.08
C LEU A 48 -17.35 14.26 8.31
N ALA A 49 -18.18 14.31 7.26
CA ALA A 49 -19.57 14.74 7.37
C ALA A 49 -20.37 13.86 8.33
N PHE A 50 -20.28 12.53 8.15
CA PHE A 50 -20.94 11.56 9.03
C PHE A 50 -20.49 11.70 10.49
N ARG A 51 -19.19 11.92 10.74
CA ARG A 51 -18.66 12.08 12.09
C ARG A 51 -19.14 13.34 12.81
N GLN A 52 -19.33 14.41 12.06
CA GLN A 52 -19.76 15.70 12.60
C GLN A 52 -21.29 15.85 12.61
N GLY A 53 -22.04 14.86 12.13
CA GLY A 53 -23.49 14.96 11.96
C GLY A 53 -23.91 16.04 10.95
N SER A 54 -22.98 16.47 10.07
CA SER A 54 -23.22 17.52 9.10
C SER A 54 -23.62 16.94 7.74
N ARG A 55 -24.29 17.77 6.92
CA ARG A 55 -24.63 17.37 5.55
C ARG A 55 -23.35 17.29 4.72
N PRO A 56 -23.11 16.19 3.98
CA PRO A 56 -21.95 16.09 3.12
C PRO A 56 -22.00 17.15 2.02
N ALA A 57 -20.82 17.63 1.60
CA ALA A 57 -20.67 18.66 0.57
C ALA A 57 -20.96 18.09 -0.82
N TRP A 58 -22.21 17.72 -1.11
CA TRP A 58 -22.63 17.12 -2.37
C TRP A 58 -22.19 17.88 -3.62
N PRO A 59 -22.29 19.23 -3.70
CA PRO A 59 -21.81 19.95 -4.87
C PRO A 59 -20.32 19.74 -5.14
N PHE A 60 -19.52 19.70 -4.06
CA PHE A 60 -18.09 19.44 -4.15
C PHE A 60 -17.79 18.00 -4.60
N LEU A 61 -18.52 17.02 -4.07
CA LEU A 61 -18.40 15.61 -4.49
C LEU A 61 -18.79 15.41 -5.96
N LEU A 62 -19.87 16.06 -6.41
CA LEU A 62 -20.31 16.04 -7.80
C LEU A 62 -19.25 16.66 -8.71
N LEU A 63 -18.65 17.78 -8.31
CA LEU A 63 -17.58 18.43 -9.07
C LEU A 63 -16.33 17.54 -9.15
N LEU A 64 -15.90 16.94 -8.04
CA LEU A 64 -14.81 15.97 -8.05
C LEU A 64 -15.10 14.77 -8.96
N GLY A 65 -16.31 14.22 -8.88
CA GLY A 65 -16.75 13.12 -9.73
C GLY A 65 -16.76 13.50 -11.21
N ALA A 66 -17.25 14.70 -11.55
CA ALA A 66 -17.26 15.22 -12.91
C ALA A 66 -15.85 15.41 -13.46
N VAL A 67 -14.91 15.97 -12.68
CA VAL A 67 -13.50 16.10 -13.07
C VAL A 67 -12.85 14.74 -13.26
N GLY A 68 -13.11 13.79 -12.36
CA GLY A 68 -12.61 12.42 -12.48
C GLY A 68 -13.11 11.71 -13.75
N LEU A 69 -14.42 11.85 -14.03
CA LEU A 69 -15.04 11.30 -15.24
C LEU A 69 -14.49 11.95 -16.51
N ALA A 70 -14.36 13.27 -16.54
CA ALA A 70 -13.73 14.00 -17.65
C ALA A 70 -12.30 13.52 -17.89
N GLY A 71 -11.51 13.30 -16.83
CA GLY A 71 -10.16 12.73 -16.93
C GLY A 71 -10.16 11.33 -17.54
N LEU A 72 -11.08 10.45 -17.11
CA LEU A 72 -11.23 9.11 -17.68
C LEU A 72 -11.62 9.14 -19.16
N LEU A 73 -12.60 9.98 -19.53
CA LEU A 73 -13.03 10.14 -20.91
C LEU A 73 -11.93 10.72 -21.80
N PHE A 74 -11.19 11.73 -21.31
CA PHE A 74 -10.03 12.28 -22.00
C PHE A 74 -8.98 11.21 -22.35
N PHE A 75 -8.67 10.32 -21.40
CA PHE A 75 -7.77 9.19 -21.65
C PHE A 75 -8.36 8.12 -22.55
N GLY A 76 -9.66 7.84 -22.43
CA GLY A 76 -10.37 6.92 -23.30
C GLY A 76 -10.33 7.38 -24.75
N MET A 77 -10.57 8.68 -24.98
CA MET A 77 -10.55 9.31 -26.31
C MET A 77 -9.16 9.21 -26.94
N ARG A 78 -8.10 9.48 -26.16
CA ARG A 78 -6.71 9.36 -26.65
C ARG A 78 -6.32 7.93 -27.03
N GLN A 79 -7.00 6.92 -26.49
CA GLN A 79 -6.71 5.50 -26.73
C GLN A 79 -7.67 4.85 -27.73
N GLY A 80 -8.57 5.61 -28.36
CA GLY A 80 -9.52 5.09 -29.37
C GLY A 80 -10.80 4.47 -28.80
N ASN A 81 -10.96 4.41 -27.47
CA ASN A 81 -12.13 3.85 -26.77
C ASN A 81 -13.04 4.95 -26.19
N GLY A 82 -13.09 6.11 -26.86
CA GLY A 82 -13.44 7.42 -26.28
C GLY A 82 -14.83 7.65 -25.74
N HIS A 83 -15.77 6.74 -25.98
CA HIS A 83 -17.19 6.98 -25.65
C HIS A 83 -17.66 6.20 -24.42
N ASN A 84 -16.87 5.22 -23.93
CA ASN A 84 -17.27 4.39 -22.79
C ASN A 84 -16.21 4.45 -21.67
N PRO A 85 -16.48 5.15 -20.56
CA PRO A 85 -15.52 5.28 -19.46
C PRO A 85 -15.22 3.94 -18.78
N LEU A 86 -16.17 3.01 -18.79
CA LEU A 86 -15.96 1.65 -18.27
C LEU A 86 -15.02 0.85 -19.18
N ALA A 87 -15.18 0.99 -20.51
CA ALA A 87 -14.28 0.35 -21.46
C ALA A 87 -12.86 0.91 -21.36
N ALA A 88 -12.71 2.23 -21.16
CA ALA A 88 -11.40 2.85 -20.91
C ALA A 88 -10.73 2.30 -19.65
N LEU A 89 -11.50 2.09 -18.57
CA LEU A 89 -11.01 1.48 -17.33
C LEU A 89 -10.64 0.00 -17.53
N GLN A 90 -11.50 -0.79 -18.17
CA GLN A 90 -11.26 -2.21 -18.46
C GLN A 90 -10.02 -2.41 -19.33
N PHE A 91 -9.93 -1.66 -20.43
CA PHE A 91 -8.77 -1.66 -21.32
C PHE A 91 -7.49 -1.33 -20.56
N TRP A 92 -7.55 -0.34 -19.67
CA TRP A 92 -6.41 0.01 -18.83
C TRP A 92 -6.02 -1.12 -17.87
N VAL A 93 -6.98 -1.75 -17.18
CA VAL A 93 -6.72 -2.88 -16.27
C VAL A 93 -6.06 -4.04 -17.01
N GLU A 94 -6.60 -4.41 -18.17
CA GLU A 94 -6.10 -5.52 -18.97
C GLU A 94 -4.69 -5.26 -19.51
N ARG A 95 -4.49 -4.08 -20.10
CA ARG A 95 -3.18 -3.67 -20.62
C ARG A 95 -2.13 -3.59 -19.52
N THR A 96 -2.52 -3.14 -18.33
CA THR A 96 -1.62 -3.09 -17.18
C THR A 96 -1.21 -4.49 -16.73
N ARG A 97 -2.14 -5.45 -16.63
CA ARG A 97 -1.82 -6.84 -16.23
C ARG A 97 -0.80 -7.52 -17.15
N VAL A 98 -1.04 -7.46 -18.46
CA VAL A 98 -0.14 -8.08 -19.46
C VAL A 98 1.24 -7.43 -19.45
N TRP A 99 1.30 -6.10 -19.41
CA TRP A 99 2.59 -5.40 -19.34
C TRP A 99 3.35 -5.66 -18.04
N GLN A 100 2.65 -5.83 -16.92
CA GLN A 100 3.30 -6.09 -15.63
C GLN A 100 3.88 -7.50 -15.52
N GLU A 101 3.25 -8.51 -16.08
CA GLU A 101 3.83 -9.86 -16.12
C GLU A 101 5.17 -9.86 -16.88
N ILE A 102 5.22 -9.14 -18.00
CA ILE A 102 6.43 -8.96 -18.82
C ILE A 102 7.50 -8.16 -18.06
N LEU A 103 7.14 -6.99 -17.50
CA LEU A 103 8.08 -6.12 -16.78
C LEU A 103 8.63 -6.78 -15.51
N THR A 104 7.81 -7.52 -14.77
CA THR A 104 8.25 -8.20 -13.54
C THR A 104 9.22 -9.35 -13.85
N ARG A 105 9.00 -10.08 -14.96
CA ARG A 105 9.94 -11.09 -15.45
C ARG A 105 11.27 -10.48 -15.91
N GLN A 106 11.21 -9.33 -16.57
CA GLN A 106 12.40 -8.62 -17.05
C GLN A 106 13.19 -7.95 -15.92
N ALA A 107 12.52 -7.42 -14.89
CA ALA A 107 13.16 -6.70 -13.78
C ALA A 107 13.83 -7.63 -12.75
N SER A 108 13.45 -8.91 -12.68
CA SER A 108 14.04 -9.86 -11.72
C SER A 108 14.12 -11.26 -12.29
N GLY A 109 15.34 -11.72 -12.60
CA GLY A 109 15.59 -13.11 -12.98
C GLY A 109 15.17 -14.13 -11.92
N TRP A 110 14.99 -13.72 -10.66
CA TRP A 110 14.41 -14.57 -9.62
C TRP A 110 12.89 -14.69 -9.72
N MET A 111 12.18 -13.63 -10.12
CA MET A 111 10.74 -13.73 -10.34
C MET A 111 10.42 -14.67 -11.50
N THR A 112 11.26 -14.68 -12.53
CA THR A 112 11.17 -15.65 -13.63
C THR A 112 11.28 -17.09 -13.12
N LYS A 113 12.20 -17.38 -12.21
CA LYS A 113 12.33 -18.71 -11.58
C LYS A 113 11.09 -19.06 -10.76
N VAL A 114 10.60 -18.11 -9.95
CA VAL A 114 9.39 -18.29 -9.13
C VAL A 114 8.19 -18.63 -10.01
N PHE A 115 7.95 -17.88 -11.09
CA PHE A 115 6.85 -18.14 -12.02
C PHE A 115 6.99 -19.44 -12.79
N ALA A 116 8.20 -19.85 -13.15
CA ALA A 116 8.44 -21.15 -13.76
C ALA A 116 8.08 -22.32 -12.83
N SER A 117 8.24 -22.12 -11.52
CA SER A 117 7.95 -23.13 -10.48
C SER A 117 6.54 -23.08 -9.89
N THR A 118 5.69 -22.15 -10.32
CA THR A 118 4.36 -21.92 -9.71
C THR A 118 3.23 -21.95 -10.74
N PRO A 119 2.03 -22.47 -10.38
CA PRO A 119 0.87 -22.43 -11.25
C PRO A 119 0.50 -21.00 -11.65
N LEU A 120 0.03 -20.82 -12.90
CA LEU A 120 -0.37 -19.52 -13.45
C LEU A 120 -1.39 -18.78 -12.57
N ALA A 121 -2.33 -19.52 -11.96
CA ALA A 121 -3.34 -18.96 -11.05
C ALA A 121 -2.74 -18.22 -9.83
N LEU A 122 -1.50 -18.54 -9.43
CA LEU A 122 -0.83 -17.92 -8.30
C LEU A 122 0.01 -16.71 -8.69
N HIS A 123 0.35 -16.52 -9.98
CA HIS A 123 1.27 -15.46 -10.41
C HIS A 123 0.77 -14.08 -9.98
N GLY A 124 -0.52 -13.78 -10.17
CA GLY A 124 -1.12 -12.51 -9.75
C GLY A 124 -1.01 -12.25 -8.25
N TRP A 125 -1.24 -13.28 -7.42
CA TRP A 125 -1.11 -13.18 -5.96
C TRP A 125 0.34 -12.99 -5.52
N ILE A 126 1.29 -13.65 -6.19
CA ILE A 126 2.72 -13.49 -5.93
C ILE A 126 3.18 -12.07 -6.28
N VAL A 127 2.75 -11.52 -7.44
CA VAL A 127 3.04 -10.12 -7.81
C VAL A 127 2.46 -9.16 -6.78
N LEU A 128 1.22 -9.40 -6.34
CA LEU A 128 0.57 -8.57 -5.34
C LEU A 128 1.37 -8.57 -4.03
N GLY A 129 1.70 -9.74 -3.48
CA GLY A 129 2.49 -9.87 -2.26
C GLY A 129 3.88 -9.25 -2.41
N TYR A 130 4.57 -9.54 -3.51
CA TYR A 130 5.89 -8.99 -3.81
C TYR A 130 5.87 -7.45 -3.89
N GLY A 131 4.90 -6.88 -4.61
CA GLY A 131 4.76 -5.43 -4.76
C GLY A 131 4.35 -4.73 -3.47
N VAL A 132 3.52 -5.35 -2.62
CA VAL A 132 3.19 -4.80 -1.29
C VAL A 132 4.45 -4.76 -0.42
N MET A 133 5.29 -5.80 -0.47
CA MET A 133 6.51 -5.87 0.32
C MET A 133 7.62 -4.94 -0.21
N GLN A 134 7.54 -4.52 -1.46
CA GLN A 134 8.47 -3.52 -1.98
C GLN A 134 8.15 -2.11 -1.45
N PRO A 135 9.14 -1.22 -1.29
CA PRO A 135 10.58 -1.50 -1.37
C PRO A 135 11.02 -2.41 -0.22
N PHE A 136 11.79 -3.45 -0.56
CA PHE A 136 12.12 -4.52 0.38
C PHE A 136 13.46 -4.26 1.08
N LEU A 137 13.45 -4.14 2.41
CA LEU A 137 14.60 -3.63 3.18
C LEU A 137 15.88 -4.48 3.04
N PRO A 138 15.85 -5.83 3.18
CA PRO A 138 17.04 -6.65 2.96
C PRO A 138 17.66 -6.44 1.56
N ALA A 139 16.82 -6.29 0.54
CA ALA A 139 17.28 -6.00 -0.81
C ALA A 139 17.96 -4.64 -0.90
N ALA A 140 17.35 -3.59 -0.34
CA ALA A 140 17.90 -2.23 -0.40
C ALA A 140 19.25 -2.09 0.34
N LEU A 141 19.43 -2.83 1.44
CA LEU A 141 20.68 -2.82 2.20
C LEU A 141 21.82 -3.54 1.49
N ILE A 142 21.53 -4.69 0.89
CA ILE A 142 22.57 -5.63 0.44
C ILE A 142 22.84 -5.53 -1.06
N ALA A 143 21.81 -5.30 -1.88
CA ALA A 143 22.00 -5.25 -3.33
C ALA A 143 22.98 -4.12 -3.73
N ASP A 144 23.71 -4.37 -4.80
CA ASP A 144 24.63 -3.41 -5.37
C ASP A 144 23.90 -2.31 -6.15
N GLY A 145 24.49 -1.12 -6.15
CA GLY A 145 23.97 0.05 -6.85
C GLY A 145 24.77 1.30 -6.50
N SER A 146 24.59 2.37 -7.27
CA SER A 146 25.21 3.66 -6.98
C SER A 146 24.83 4.13 -5.56
N PRO A 147 25.76 4.72 -4.80
CA PRO A 147 25.52 5.14 -3.41
C PRO A 147 24.27 6.00 -3.22
N VAL A 148 24.01 6.93 -4.14
CA VAL A 148 22.84 7.83 -4.08
C VAL A 148 21.53 7.05 -4.21
N TRP A 149 21.43 6.19 -5.24
CA TRP A 149 20.23 5.39 -5.47
C TRP A 149 20.01 4.34 -4.37
N LYS A 150 21.10 3.74 -3.88
CA LYS A 150 21.06 2.83 -2.74
C LYS A 150 20.56 3.53 -1.48
N GLY A 151 21.05 4.73 -1.17
CA GLY A 151 20.57 5.54 -0.06
C GLY A 151 19.06 5.84 -0.15
N ILE A 152 18.58 6.27 -1.32
CA ILE A 152 17.15 6.50 -1.57
C ILE A 152 16.33 5.22 -1.36
N ALA A 153 16.81 4.08 -1.89
CA ALA A 153 16.14 2.79 -1.73
C ALA A 153 16.04 2.36 -0.26
N ILE A 154 17.12 2.53 0.51
CA ILE A 154 17.17 2.21 1.95
C ILE A 154 16.14 3.04 2.70
N TRP A 155 16.12 4.36 2.53
CA TRP A 155 15.16 5.23 3.22
C TRP A 155 13.71 4.91 2.86
N ARG A 156 13.42 4.64 1.58
CA ARG A 156 12.08 4.24 1.14
C ARG A 156 11.67 2.89 1.74
N ALA A 157 12.58 1.92 1.76
CA ALA A 157 12.31 0.60 2.34
C ALA A 157 12.13 0.66 3.86
N LEU A 158 12.98 1.41 4.57
CA LEU A 158 12.85 1.62 6.01
C LEU A 158 11.51 2.26 6.37
N GLY A 159 11.19 3.40 5.73
CA GLY A 159 9.92 4.08 5.98
C GLY A 159 8.71 3.18 5.69
N TRP A 160 8.75 2.41 4.61
CA TRP A 160 7.69 1.47 4.28
C TRP A 160 7.57 0.31 5.29
N MET A 161 8.68 -0.29 5.71
CA MET A 161 8.68 -1.38 6.68
C MET A 161 8.23 -0.94 8.07
N VAL A 162 8.50 0.31 8.45
CA VAL A 162 7.97 0.90 9.69
C VAL A 162 6.46 1.15 9.57
N LEU A 163 6.00 1.64 8.41
CA LEU A 163 4.61 2.04 8.20
C LEU A 163 3.65 0.86 8.00
N LEU A 164 4.09 -0.18 7.28
CA LEU A 164 3.30 -1.36 6.92
C LEU A 164 2.59 -2.05 8.11
N PRO A 165 3.23 -2.34 9.25
CA PRO A 165 2.54 -2.97 10.39
C PRO A 165 1.40 -2.10 10.94
N PHE A 166 1.52 -0.78 10.91
CA PHE A 166 0.43 0.11 11.29
C PHE A 166 -0.72 0.02 10.28
N LEU A 167 -0.43 0.05 8.98
CA LEU A 167 -1.45 -0.05 7.93
C LEU A 167 -2.18 -1.40 7.94
N LEU A 168 -1.50 -2.48 8.35
CA LEU A 168 -2.12 -3.79 8.59
C LEU A 168 -2.96 -3.81 9.88
N TYR A 169 -2.51 -3.11 10.93
CA TYR A 169 -3.21 -3.03 12.20
C TYR A 169 -4.53 -2.25 12.10
N VAL A 170 -4.56 -1.12 11.39
CA VAL A 170 -5.74 -0.25 11.28
C VAL A 170 -7.03 -0.98 10.90
N PRO A 171 -7.12 -1.73 9.78
CA PRO A 171 -8.37 -2.37 9.39
C PRO A 171 -8.81 -3.42 10.41
N LEU A 172 -7.85 -4.20 10.94
CA LEU A 172 -8.11 -5.23 11.96
C LEU A 172 -8.64 -4.62 13.25
N ARG A 173 -8.15 -3.43 13.63
CA ARG A 173 -8.57 -2.71 14.83
C ARG A 173 -9.88 -1.97 14.63
N ALA A 174 -10.04 -1.28 13.50
CA ALA A 174 -11.21 -0.46 13.18
C ALA A 174 -12.47 -1.32 13.04
N ILE A 175 -12.37 -2.51 12.44
CA ILE A 175 -13.49 -3.46 12.33
C ILE A 175 -13.93 -3.95 13.72
N ARG A 176 -12.98 -4.35 14.59
CA ARG A 176 -13.29 -4.82 15.95
C ARG A 176 -13.93 -3.74 16.82
N SER A 177 -13.49 -2.50 16.65
CA SER A 177 -13.99 -1.33 17.40
C SER A 177 -15.20 -0.65 16.74
N ARG A 178 -15.77 -1.23 15.67
CA ARG A 178 -16.91 -0.70 14.90
C ARG A 178 -16.71 0.75 14.43
N ARG A 179 -15.46 1.12 14.11
CA ARG A 179 -15.06 2.45 13.65
C ARG A 179 -15.27 2.58 12.14
N GLY A 180 -16.51 2.83 11.72
CA GLY A 180 -16.90 2.85 10.30
C GLY A 180 -16.06 3.77 9.41
N PHE A 181 -15.68 4.96 9.90
CA PHE A 181 -14.86 5.91 9.13
C PHE A 181 -13.43 5.41 8.92
N GLU A 182 -12.72 5.00 9.97
CA GLU A 182 -11.36 4.49 9.85
C GLU A 182 -11.30 3.19 9.07
N SER A 183 -12.31 2.32 9.22
CA SER A 183 -12.44 1.14 8.36
C SER A 183 -12.56 1.52 6.89
N ALA A 184 -13.45 2.46 6.54
CA ALA A 184 -13.62 2.91 5.16
C ALA A 184 -12.35 3.58 4.60
N LEU A 185 -11.72 4.47 5.38
CA LEU A 185 -10.48 5.15 4.98
C LEU A 185 -9.33 4.16 4.82
N SER A 186 -9.22 3.19 5.72
CA SER A 186 -8.23 2.12 5.63
C SER A 186 -8.43 1.24 4.41
N LEU A 187 -9.67 0.85 4.11
CA LEU A 187 -9.99 0.06 2.92
C LEU A 187 -9.68 0.83 1.63
N ALA A 188 -10.01 2.13 1.58
CA ALA A 188 -9.64 2.99 0.47
C ALA A 188 -8.11 3.09 0.30
N MET A 189 -7.38 3.21 1.41
CA MET A 189 -5.92 3.25 1.39
C MET A 189 -5.31 1.92 0.91
N TRP A 190 -5.84 0.78 1.37
CA TRP A 190 -5.43 -0.53 0.84
C TRP A 190 -5.77 -0.67 -0.65
N GLY A 191 -6.91 -0.14 -1.10
CA GLY A 191 -7.25 -0.04 -2.52
C GLY A 191 -6.18 0.73 -3.32
N VAL A 192 -5.67 1.83 -2.78
CA VAL A 192 -4.54 2.57 -3.40
C VAL A 192 -3.26 1.75 -3.41
N ILE A 193 -2.92 1.05 -2.33
CA ILE A 193 -1.72 0.20 -2.26
C ILE A 193 -1.81 -0.90 -3.31
N VAL A 194 -2.94 -1.60 -3.38
CA VAL A 194 -3.20 -2.65 -4.38
C VAL A 194 -3.14 -2.06 -5.78
N ALA A 195 -3.77 -0.92 -6.03
CA ALA A 195 -3.73 -0.28 -7.34
C ALA A 195 -2.31 0.18 -7.75
N ALA A 196 -1.51 0.68 -6.79
CA ALA A 196 -0.11 1.01 -7.03
C ALA A 196 0.72 -0.23 -7.40
N VAL A 197 0.50 -1.34 -6.69
CA VAL A 197 1.14 -2.62 -6.97
C VAL A 197 0.70 -3.19 -8.32
N VAL A 198 -0.59 -3.19 -8.62
CA VAL A 198 -1.10 -3.67 -9.91
C VAL A 198 -0.59 -2.80 -11.05
N ARG A 199 -0.44 -1.49 -10.83
CA ARG A 199 0.01 -0.56 -11.87
C ARG A 199 1.49 -0.66 -12.19
N ALA A 200 2.31 -0.84 -11.17
CA ALA A 200 3.76 -0.77 -11.28
C ALA A 200 4.43 -2.13 -11.09
N GLY A 201 3.66 -3.17 -10.76
CA GLY A 201 4.18 -4.49 -10.42
C GLY A 201 5.18 -4.41 -9.27
N GLY A 202 6.27 -5.14 -9.45
CA GLY A 202 7.45 -5.09 -8.59
C GLY A 202 8.50 -4.05 -9.02
N ASP A 203 8.11 -3.01 -9.77
CA ASP A 203 9.01 -1.91 -10.09
C ASP A 203 9.30 -1.06 -8.84
N GLN A 204 10.58 -0.77 -8.64
CA GLN A 204 11.05 -0.03 -7.48
C GLN A 204 10.80 1.48 -7.59
N TRP A 205 10.31 1.98 -8.73
CA TRP A 205 10.12 3.41 -8.95
C TRP A 205 8.64 3.81 -8.87
N ASP A 206 7.81 3.21 -9.70
CA ASP A 206 6.41 3.59 -9.83
C ASP A 206 5.58 3.16 -8.64
N ASN A 207 5.76 1.94 -8.13
CA ASN A 207 4.95 1.41 -7.03
C ASN A 207 5.09 2.30 -5.77
N PRO A 208 6.30 2.64 -5.30
CA PRO A 208 6.40 3.48 -4.12
C PRO A 208 6.12 4.96 -4.44
N ARG A 209 6.23 5.42 -5.69
CA ARG A 209 5.82 6.78 -6.09
C ARG A 209 4.31 6.98 -5.92
N TYR A 210 3.49 6.03 -6.41
CA TYR A 210 2.04 6.11 -6.25
C TYR A 210 1.63 6.08 -4.78
N ARG A 211 2.32 5.30 -3.94
CA ARG A 211 2.07 5.30 -2.49
C ARG A 211 2.52 6.59 -1.81
N ALA A 212 3.67 7.15 -2.18
CA ALA A 212 4.19 8.38 -1.59
C ALA A 212 3.24 9.58 -1.77
N ALA A 213 2.51 9.62 -2.89
CA ALA A 213 1.49 10.65 -3.11
C ALA A 213 0.36 10.68 -2.04
N PHE A 214 0.13 9.56 -1.37
CA PHE A 214 -0.85 9.42 -0.28
C PHE A 214 -0.18 9.28 1.09
N LEU A 215 1.09 9.68 1.23
CA LEU A 215 1.85 9.53 2.48
C LEU A 215 1.19 10.25 3.65
N SER A 216 0.62 11.44 3.43
CA SER A 216 -0.07 12.20 4.48
C SER A 216 -1.21 11.40 5.13
N LEU A 217 -1.99 10.66 4.33
CA LEU A 217 -3.08 9.82 4.84
C LEU A 217 -2.57 8.55 5.50
N GLN A 218 -1.53 7.93 4.93
CA GLN A 218 -0.91 6.77 5.57
C GLN A 218 -0.31 7.14 6.93
N ALA A 219 0.35 8.30 7.03
CA ALA A 219 0.86 8.84 8.28
C ALA A 219 -0.26 9.14 9.27
N ALA A 220 -1.39 9.71 8.81
CA ALA A 220 -2.56 9.95 9.66
C ALA A 220 -3.16 8.63 10.19
N LEU A 221 -3.28 7.60 9.36
CA LEU A 221 -3.75 6.27 9.76
C LEU A 221 -2.77 5.59 10.74
N ALA A 222 -1.47 5.73 10.52
CA ALA A 222 -0.46 5.20 11.42
C ALA A 222 -0.45 5.93 12.77
N ALA A 223 -0.58 7.26 12.76
CA ALA A 223 -0.73 8.06 13.97
C ALA A 223 -2.00 7.69 14.74
N TRP A 224 -3.12 7.50 14.03
CA TRP A 224 -4.36 7.00 14.64
C TRP A 224 -4.16 5.63 15.29
N ALA A 225 -3.53 4.68 14.57
CA ALA A 225 -3.23 3.34 15.09
C ALA A 225 -2.38 3.41 16.37
N TRP A 226 -1.37 4.29 16.40
CA TRP A 226 -0.53 4.50 17.57
C TRP A 226 -1.30 5.08 18.76
N VAL A 227 -2.13 6.10 18.54
CA VAL A 227 -2.97 6.70 19.58
C VAL A 227 -3.97 5.68 20.12
N GLU A 228 -4.61 4.92 19.25
CA GLU A 228 -5.57 3.88 19.64
C GLU A 228 -4.89 2.75 20.42
N GLN A 229 -3.69 2.33 20.01
CA GLN A 229 -2.87 1.37 20.76
C GLN A 229 -2.53 1.89 22.17
N ARG A 230 -2.25 3.18 22.34
CA ARG A 230 -1.98 3.77 23.67
C ARG A 230 -3.24 3.85 24.52
N ARG A 231 -4.40 4.12 23.91
CA ARG A 231 -5.69 4.22 24.62
C ARG A 231 -6.22 2.88 25.07
N SER A 232 -6.00 1.84 24.28
CA SER A 232 -6.55 0.51 24.54
C SER A 232 -5.59 -0.55 24.00
N PRO A 233 -4.50 -0.80 24.74
CA PRO A 233 -3.40 -1.67 24.32
C PRO A 233 -3.87 -3.07 23.98
N ASP A 234 -3.38 -3.61 22.88
CA ASP A 234 -3.48 -5.02 22.55
C ASP A 234 -2.14 -5.60 22.07
N ALA A 235 -2.04 -6.91 21.98
CA ALA A 235 -0.82 -7.57 21.51
C ALA A 235 -0.66 -7.52 19.98
N LEU A 236 -1.67 -7.11 19.21
CA LEU A 236 -1.71 -7.31 17.76
C LEU A 236 -0.66 -6.46 17.04
N LEU A 237 -0.56 -5.17 17.36
CA LEU A 237 0.45 -4.31 16.71
C LEU A 237 1.87 -4.81 17.00
N ARG A 238 2.16 -5.17 18.26
CA ARG A 238 3.44 -5.76 18.65
C ARG A 238 3.73 -7.04 17.86
N ARG A 239 2.74 -7.94 17.75
CA ARG A 239 2.87 -9.19 16.99
C ARG A 239 3.15 -8.92 15.52
N LEU A 240 2.47 -7.98 14.90
CA LEU A 240 2.71 -7.62 13.49
C LEU A 240 4.14 -7.10 13.28
N VAL A 241 4.64 -6.23 14.16
CA VAL A 241 5.99 -5.69 14.08
C VAL A 241 7.04 -6.80 14.24
N ILE A 242 6.91 -7.64 15.27
CA ILE A 242 7.89 -8.70 15.55
C ILE A 242 7.84 -9.80 14.49
N ALA A 243 6.64 -10.25 14.11
CA ALA A 243 6.46 -11.23 13.04
C ALA A 243 7.09 -10.74 11.73
N GLY A 244 6.81 -9.49 11.34
CA GLY A 244 7.42 -8.86 10.17
C GLY A 244 8.95 -8.82 10.27
N GLY A 245 9.48 -8.40 11.42
CA GLY A 245 10.92 -8.39 11.69
C GLY A 245 11.56 -9.77 11.55
N ILE A 246 10.95 -10.82 12.10
CA ILE A 246 11.43 -12.21 11.97
C ILE A 246 11.48 -12.62 10.50
N VAL A 247 10.43 -12.35 9.71
CA VAL A 247 10.45 -12.66 8.28
C VAL A 247 11.58 -11.91 7.58
N LEU A 248 11.77 -10.62 7.85
CA LEU A 248 12.86 -9.84 7.26
C LEU A 248 14.24 -10.40 7.62
N LEU A 249 14.43 -10.85 8.86
CA LEU A 249 15.69 -11.45 9.31
C LEU A 249 16.06 -12.71 8.53
N TRP A 250 15.08 -13.56 8.17
CA TRP A 250 15.32 -14.73 7.33
C TRP A 250 15.81 -14.37 5.91
N PHE A 251 15.38 -13.21 5.40
CA PHE A 251 15.83 -12.73 4.09
C PHE A 251 17.22 -12.10 4.12
N VAL A 252 17.74 -11.65 5.26
CA VAL A 252 19.10 -11.08 5.36
C VAL A 252 20.18 -12.06 4.87
N PRO A 253 20.33 -13.28 5.43
CA PRO A 253 21.36 -14.21 4.97
C PRO A 253 21.11 -14.71 3.54
N TRP A 254 19.84 -14.78 3.11
CA TRP A 254 19.49 -15.11 1.73
C TRP A 254 20.03 -14.06 0.74
N TYR A 255 19.90 -12.78 1.06
CA TYR A 255 20.46 -11.68 0.25
C TYR A 255 21.99 -11.61 0.35
N LEU A 256 22.57 -11.80 1.54
CA LEU A 256 24.04 -11.85 1.72
C LEU A 256 24.65 -12.96 0.87
N ARG A 257 24.02 -14.15 0.82
CA ARG A 257 24.45 -15.23 -0.07
C ARG A 257 24.41 -14.82 -1.52
N ARG A 258 23.32 -14.17 -1.94
CA ARG A 258 23.08 -13.80 -3.34
C ARG A 258 24.07 -12.78 -3.88
N TYR A 259 24.47 -11.80 -3.07
CA TYR A 259 25.29 -10.68 -3.53
C TYR A 259 26.74 -10.75 -3.03
N LEU A 260 26.98 -11.33 -1.84
CA LEU A 260 28.29 -11.37 -1.20
C LEU A 260 28.87 -12.80 -1.08
N GLY A 261 28.18 -13.82 -1.60
CA GLY A 261 28.69 -15.20 -1.63
C GLY A 261 28.69 -15.93 -0.28
N LEU A 262 27.97 -15.43 0.75
CA LEU A 262 27.81 -16.12 2.03
C LEU A 262 27.32 -17.57 1.84
N ASN A 263 28.00 -18.53 2.47
CA ASN A 263 27.55 -19.92 2.46
C ASN A 263 26.33 -20.09 3.38
N TRP A 264 25.14 -20.02 2.78
CA TRP A 264 23.86 -20.20 3.47
C TRP A 264 23.07 -21.37 2.84
N PRO A 265 22.59 -22.33 3.65
CA PRO A 265 21.97 -23.56 3.14
C PRO A 265 20.58 -23.34 2.53
N VAL A 266 19.85 -22.29 2.96
CA VAL A 266 18.50 -22.02 2.46
C VAL A 266 18.57 -21.12 1.24
N VAL A 267 18.61 -21.74 0.06
CA VAL A 267 18.75 -21.05 -1.22
C VAL A 267 17.41 -20.62 -1.82
N ASP A 268 16.37 -21.41 -1.56
CA ASP A 268 15.07 -21.23 -2.16
C ASP A 268 14.27 -20.12 -1.47
N VAL A 269 13.61 -19.29 -2.27
CA VAL A 269 12.86 -18.12 -1.78
C VAL A 269 11.61 -18.54 -1.01
N PHE A 270 10.93 -19.62 -1.42
CA PHE A 270 9.75 -20.13 -0.72
C PHE A 270 10.13 -20.82 0.58
N LYS A 271 11.26 -21.53 0.62
CA LYS A 271 11.81 -22.06 1.88
C LYS A 271 12.18 -20.93 2.84
N THR A 272 12.80 -19.87 2.34
CA THR A 272 13.16 -18.69 3.16
C THR A 272 11.92 -18.01 3.72
N LEU A 273 10.92 -17.74 2.87
CA LEU A 273 9.64 -17.16 3.29
C LEU A 273 8.89 -18.09 4.25
N GLY A 274 8.86 -19.39 3.97
CA GLY A 274 8.19 -20.41 4.77
C GLY A 274 8.80 -20.56 6.16
N LEU A 275 10.13 -20.60 6.26
CA LEU A 275 10.83 -20.62 7.56
C LEU A 275 10.62 -19.32 8.34
N GLY A 276 10.63 -18.17 7.66
CA GLY A 276 10.28 -16.89 8.26
C GLY A 276 8.85 -16.86 8.79
N ALA A 277 7.88 -17.28 7.98
CA ALA A 277 6.48 -17.35 8.36
C ALA A 277 6.24 -18.36 9.50
N ALA A 278 6.87 -19.53 9.46
CA ALA A 278 6.80 -20.52 10.53
C ALA A 278 7.40 -19.99 11.84
N SER A 279 8.55 -19.32 11.78
CA SER A 279 9.18 -18.70 12.95
C SER A 279 8.31 -17.60 13.54
N ALA A 280 7.72 -16.75 12.69
CA ALA A 280 6.79 -15.71 13.09
C ALA A 280 5.51 -16.29 13.71
N PHE A 281 4.97 -17.36 13.14
CA PHE A 281 3.80 -18.08 13.66
C PHE A 281 4.09 -18.67 15.04
N LEU A 282 5.22 -19.37 15.20
CA LEU A 282 5.67 -19.92 16.49
C LEU A 282 5.80 -18.82 17.55
N TYR A 283 6.36 -17.67 17.19
CA TYR A 283 6.42 -16.52 18.07
C TYR A 283 5.01 -16.05 18.50
N VAL A 284 4.08 -15.93 17.56
CA VAL A 284 2.70 -15.49 17.87
C VAL A 284 1.97 -16.50 18.77
N VAL A 285 2.14 -17.80 18.53
CA VAL A 285 1.56 -18.87 19.36
C VAL A 285 2.14 -18.83 20.77
N TRP A 286 3.46 -18.69 20.88
CA TRP A 286 4.15 -18.58 22.17
C TRP A 286 3.73 -17.33 22.96
N ASP A 287 3.66 -16.17 22.30
CA ASP A 287 3.21 -14.91 22.91
C ASP A 287 1.75 -15.00 23.36
N TRP A 288 0.91 -15.71 22.61
CA TRP A 288 -0.47 -15.96 22.99
C TRP A 288 -0.58 -16.89 24.22
N ALA A 289 0.15 -18.02 24.22
CA ALA A 289 0.16 -18.95 25.35
C ALA A 289 0.61 -18.29 26.65
N ARG A 290 1.63 -17.41 26.60
CA ARG A 290 2.09 -16.63 27.76
C ARG A 290 1.01 -15.71 28.33
N LEU A 291 0.24 -15.04 27.47
CA LEU A 291 -0.80 -14.11 27.92
C LEU A 291 -2.03 -14.83 28.50
N THR A 292 -2.20 -16.12 28.23
CA THR A 292 -3.30 -16.94 28.77
C THR A 292 -2.92 -17.70 30.04
N ASP A 293 -1.65 -17.73 30.44
CA ASP A 293 -1.18 -18.47 31.61
C ASP A 293 -1.38 -17.64 32.90
N PRO A 294 -2.27 -18.08 33.83
CA PRO A 294 -2.60 -17.35 35.05
C PRO A 294 -1.41 -17.13 36.00
N GLN A 295 -0.34 -17.93 35.88
CA GLN A 295 0.82 -17.86 36.78
C GLN A 295 1.88 -16.85 36.35
N SER A 296 1.73 -16.19 35.19
CA SER A 296 2.75 -15.29 34.64
C SER A 296 2.60 -13.81 35.03
N SER A 297 1.60 -13.47 35.86
CA SER A 297 1.30 -12.11 36.34
C SER A 297 1.81 -11.81 37.75
N VAL A 298 2.93 -12.41 38.17
CA VAL A 298 3.64 -12.10 39.44
C VAL A 298 4.98 -11.47 39.11
#